data_AF-A0A937SQ27-F1
#
_entry.id   AF-A0A937SQ27-F1
#
_cell.length_a   1.000
_cell.length_b   1.000
_cell.length_c   1.000
_cell.angle_alpha   90.00
_cell.angle_beta   90.00
_cell.angle_gamma   90.00
#
_symmetry.space_group_name_H-M   'P 1'
#
loop_
_entity.id
_entity.type
_entity.pdbx_description
1 polymer ?
#
loop_
_entity_poly.entity_id
_entity_poly.type
_entity_poly.pdbx_seq_one_letter_code
_entity_poly.pdbx_strand_id
1 'polypeptide(L)'
;MGKIRIKVLSCVIAGLGILFLCVSSALPGQLIIDSDEQFDFAQSYMEKSEYGRAINEFERFIYFFPKDRRVSQARHLIGVCYLKGGRYKDARKVFLRTVGDDPDSLFAGKALFLIGESYYEQGVSDEARYYFGQVLERYPYRQLENAARYRLGWTRMKESKWREASEDFKKVQKGSLLYDSAKSLSAESLKGELLPYKDPVYAGIMAGIIPGLGHAYVSRYKDAVVAFLLNGLFIWATIESFNQGHNVLGGILAFFEVGWYSGNIYSAVNVTHKWNRKVRDDFRKGLIDRLDIHLLTSKKGPAGLALTIKF
;
A
#
# COMPACT_ATOMS: atom_id res chain seq x y z
N MET A 1 45.86 77.94 25.01
CA MET A 1 44.50 77.38 24.88
C MET A 1 43.99 77.60 23.45
N GLY A 2 43.51 76.54 22.79
CA GLY A 2 42.51 76.62 21.71
C GLY A 2 42.98 76.66 20.24
N LYS A 3 43.49 75.55 19.68
CA LYS A 3 43.52 75.34 18.21
C LYS A 3 43.36 73.86 17.82
N ILE A 4 42.16 73.28 17.95
CA ILE A 4 41.78 72.08 17.18
C ILE A 4 40.25 72.10 16.95
N ARG A 5 39.80 72.80 15.91
CA ARG A 5 38.48 72.61 15.29
C ARG A 5 38.62 73.05 13.84
N ILE A 6 38.38 72.15 12.88
CA ILE A 6 37.91 72.38 11.48
C ILE A 6 38.34 71.26 10.50
N LYS A 7 39.33 70.39 10.78
CA LYS A 7 39.67 69.30 9.82
C LYS A 7 38.90 67.98 9.97
N VAL A 8 38.20 67.73 11.08
CA VAL A 8 37.50 66.45 11.29
C VAL A 8 36.07 66.45 10.74
N LEU A 9 35.44 67.63 10.55
CA LEU A 9 34.04 67.69 10.13
C LEU A 9 33.83 67.43 8.63
N SER A 10 34.81 67.76 7.77
CA SER A 10 34.69 67.57 6.32
C SER A 10 34.87 66.12 5.87
N CYS A 11 35.67 65.31 6.59
CA CYS A 11 35.83 63.88 6.26
C CYS A 11 34.64 63.02 6.73
N VAL A 12 33.95 63.43 7.79
CA VAL A 12 32.79 62.67 8.31
C VAL A 12 31.56 62.87 7.42
N ILE A 13 31.35 64.07 6.86
CA ILE A 13 30.22 64.33 5.94
C ILE A 13 30.46 63.69 4.56
N ALA A 14 31.70 63.66 4.06
CA ALA A 14 32.04 62.95 2.82
C ALA A 14 31.95 61.41 2.97
N GLY A 15 32.33 60.87 4.14
CA GLY A 15 32.21 59.45 4.45
C GLY A 15 30.76 58.97 4.62
N LEU A 16 29.89 59.79 5.22
CA LEU A 16 28.45 59.49 5.36
C LEU A 16 27.68 59.57 4.04
N GLY A 17 28.07 60.46 3.11
CA GLY A 17 27.48 60.52 1.77
C GLY A 17 27.82 59.29 0.92
N ILE A 18 29.04 58.75 1.05
CA ILE A 18 29.47 57.54 0.32
C ILE A 18 28.85 56.28 0.94
N LEU A 19 28.63 56.25 2.26
CA LEU A 19 27.89 55.14 2.91
C LEU A 19 26.39 55.16 2.59
N PHE A 20 25.79 56.31 2.27
CA PHE A 20 24.40 56.38 1.81
C PHE A 20 24.24 56.06 0.32
N LEU A 21 25.26 56.32 -0.50
CA LEU A 21 25.26 56.01 -1.94
C LEU A 21 25.57 54.54 -2.28
N CYS A 22 26.20 53.80 -1.37
CA CYS A 22 26.50 52.37 -1.55
C CYS A 22 25.40 51.41 -1.08
N VAL A 23 24.32 51.91 -0.46
CA VAL A 23 23.17 51.06 -0.04
C VAL A 23 22.09 50.97 -1.14
N SER A 24 22.23 51.71 -2.22
CA SER A 24 21.18 51.90 -3.25
C SER A 24 21.27 50.99 -4.48
N SER A 25 22.13 49.96 -4.53
CA SER A 25 22.24 49.08 -5.72
C SER A 25 22.13 47.58 -5.45
N ALA A 26 21.67 47.18 -4.27
CA ALA A 26 21.05 45.87 -4.12
C ALA A 26 19.54 46.10 -4.10
N LEU A 27 18.94 46.26 -5.29
CA LEU A 27 17.53 45.89 -5.44
C LEU A 27 17.44 44.47 -4.86
N PRO A 28 16.73 44.22 -3.74
CA PRO A 28 16.38 42.85 -3.42
C PRO A 28 15.64 42.39 -4.66
N GLY A 29 16.23 41.46 -5.42
CA GLY A 29 15.61 40.94 -6.63
C GLY A 29 14.18 40.64 -6.25
N GLN A 30 13.24 41.38 -6.82
CA GLN A 30 11.83 41.24 -6.49
C GLN A 30 11.56 39.76 -6.68
N LEU A 31 11.16 39.06 -5.62
CA LEU A 31 10.99 37.61 -5.67
C LEU A 31 9.77 37.39 -6.58
N ILE A 32 10.01 37.34 -7.88
CA ILE A 32 9.01 37.05 -8.89
C ILE A 32 8.75 35.57 -8.71
N ILE A 33 7.69 35.26 -7.96
CA ILE A 33 7.21 33.89 -7.87
C ILE A 33 6.68 33.57 -9.26
N ASP A 34 7.38 32.70 -9.97
CA ASP A 34 6.95 32.21 -11.28
C ASP A 34 6.11 30.94 -11.13
N SER A 35 5.05 30.85 -11.94
CA SER A 35 4.12 29.72 -11.88
C SER A 35 4.75 28.41 -12.34
N ASP A 36 5.64 28.44 -13.34
CA ASP A 36 6.35 27.25 -13.81
C ASP A 36 7.34 26.78 -12.74
N GLU A 37 8.16 27.69 -12.21
CA GLU A 37 9.11 27.37 -11.15
C GLU A 37 8.43 26.79 -9.90
N GLN A 38 7.32 27.38 -9.45
CA GLN A 38 6.59 26.89 -8.26
C GLN A 38 5.97 25.51 -8.49
N PHE A 39 5.45 25.24 -9.69
CA PHE A 39 4.88 23.94 -10.04
C PHE A 39 5.95 22.86 -10.12
N ASP A 40 7.06 23.15 -10.81
CA ASP A 40 8.19 22.23 -10.96
C ASP A 40 8.87 21.95 -9.61
N PHE A 41 8.94 22.95 -8.74
CA PHE A 41 9.44 22.80 -7.38
C PHE A 41 8.59 21.80 -6.58
N ALA A 42 7.26 21.90 -6.65
CA ALA A 42 6.34 20.94 -6.03
C ALA A 42 6.51 19.52 -6.60
N GLN A 43 6.65 19.39 -7.93
CA GLN A 43 6.93 18.10 -8.56
C GLN A 43 8.25 17.49 -8.11
N SER A 44 9.30 18.30 -7.92
CA SER A 44 10.60 17.82 -7.45
C SER A 44 10.52 17.13 -6.08
N TYR A 45 9.67 17.63 -5.17
CA TYR A 45 9.42 16.98 -3.88
C TYR A 45 8.66 15.67 -4.05
N MET A 46 7.72 15.60 -4.99
CA MET A 46 7.00 14.36 -5.29
C MET A 46 7.95 13.28 -5.83
N GLU A 47 8.90 13.64 -6.68
CA GLU A 47 9.93 12.73 -7.20
C GLU A 47 10.87 12.23 -6.10
N LYS A 48 11.23 13.10 -5.15
CA LYS A 48 11.96 12.75 -3.93
C LYS A 48 11.12 11.94 -2.92
N SER A 49 9.85 11.67 -3.23
CA SER A 49 8.89 11.00 -2.35
C SER A 49 8.59 11.75 -1.05
N GLU A 50 8.89 13.05 -1.00
CA GLU A 50 8.56 13.95 0.11
C GLU A 50 7.13 14.48 -0.06
N TYR A 51 6.16 13.57 -0.04
CA TYR A 51 4.77 13.86 -0.44
C TYR A 51 4.13 14.98 0.38
N GLY A 52 4.43 15.08 1.68
CA GLY A 52 3.92 16.16 2.53
C GLY A 52 4.38 17.55 2.07
N ARG A 53 5.66 17.69 1.68
CA ARG A 53 6.18 18.94 1.13
C ARG A 53 5.62 19.24 -0.25
N ALA A 54 5.55 18.22 -1.11
CA ALA A 54 4.94 18.35 -2.43
C ALA A 54 3.50 18.88 -2.34
N ILE A 55 2.69 18.36 -1.40
CA ILE A 55 1.33 18.83 -1.17
C ILE A 55 1.31 20.31 -0.80
N ASN A 56 2.12 20.73 0.18
CA ASN A 56 2.19 22.13 0.61
C ASN A 56 2.59 23.06 -0.55
N GLU A 57 3.54 22.65 -1.40
CA GLU A 57 3.98 23.48 -2.53
C GLU A 57 2.96 23.50 -3.68
N PHE A 58 2.20 22.42 -3.91
CA PHE A 58 1.05 22.46 -4.82
C PHE A 58 -0.10 23.32 -4.28
N GLU A 59 -0.36 23.30 -2.97
CA GLU A 59 -1.36 24.18 -2.34
C GLU A 59 -0.95 25.65 -2.48
N ARG A 60 0.34 25.96 -2.29
CA ARG A 60 0.92 27.29 -2.57
C ARG A 60 0.75 27.70 -4.03
N PHE A 61 1.03 26.80 -4.97
CA PHE A 61 0.82 27.05 -6.39
C PHE A 61 -0.65 27.44 -6.66
N ILE A 62 -1.62 26.69 -6.12
CA ILE A 62 -3.04 26.98 -6.29
C ILE A 62 -3.42 28.32 -5.65
N TYR A 63 -2.82 28.66 -4.51
CA TYR A 63 -3.09 29.93 -3.80
C TYR A 63 -2.55 31.14 -4.55
N PHE A 64 -1.30 31.11 -5.02
CA PHE A 64 -0.67 32.23 -5.71
C PHE A 64 -1.09 32.35 -7.18
N PHE A 65 -1.44 31.23 -7.83
CA PHE A 65 -1.79 31.19 -9.25
C PHE A 65 -3.17 30.54 -9.49
N PRO A 66 -4.26 31.05 -8.90
CA PRO A 66 -5.57 30.38 -8.90
C PRO A 66 -6.22 30.30 -10.30
N LYS A 67 -5.74 31.08 -11.27
CA LYS A 67 -6.21 31.08 -12.67
C LYS A 67 -5.28 30.32 -13.62
N ASP A 68 -4.19 29.74 -13.13
CA ASP A 68 -3.29 28.95 -13.96
C ASP A 68 -4.00 27.68 -14.47
N ARG A 69 -3.77 27.34 -15.74
CA ARG A 69 -4.36 26.17 -16.40
C ARG A 69 -4.04 24.84 -15.69
N ARG A 70 -2.97 24.78 -14.91
CA ARG A 70 -2.51 23.59 -14.16
C ARG A 70 -3.12 23.47 -12.77
N VAL A 71 -3.98 24.38 -12.33
CA VAL A 71 -4.62 24.28 -10.99
C VAL A 71 -5.34 22.93 -10.81
N SER A 72 -6.07 22.46 -11.81
CA SER A 72 -6.71 21.15 -11.78
C SER A 72 -5.69 20.00 -11.70
N GLN A 73 -4.58 20.12 -12.44
CA GLN A 73 -3.48 19.16 -12.39
C GLN A 73 -2.82 19.14 -11.01
N ALA A 74 -2.54 20.30 -10.41
CA ALA A 74 -1.97 20.41 -9.06
C ALA A 74 -2.87 19.75 -8.02
N ARG A 75 -4.19 19.97 -8.07
CA ARG A 75 -5.15 19.30 -7.17
C ARG A 75 -5.11 17.77 -7.30
N HIS A 76 -5.00 17.26 -8.52
CA HIS A 76 -4.86 15.83 -8.74
C HIS A 76 -3.53 15.28 -8.21
N LEU A 77 -2.42 15.99 -8.42
CA LEU A 77 -1.12 15.61 -7.89
C LEU A 77 -1.10 15.62 -6.36
N ILE A 78 -1.84 16.52 -5.70
CA ILE A 78 -2.08 16.47 -4.24
C ILE A 78 -2.76 15.14 -3.86
N GLY A 79 -3.82 14.75 -4.57
CA GLY A 79 -4.50 13.46 -4.34
C GLY A 79 -3.54 12.27 -4.50
N VAL A 80 -2.70 12.29 -5.54
CA VAL A 80 -1.68 11.26 -5.79
C VAL A 80 -0.62 11.25 -4.68
N CYS A 81 -0.19 12.42 -4.20
CA CYS A 81 0.74 12.53 -3.07
C CYS A 81 0.14 11.95 -1.79
N TYR A 82 -1.14 12.22 -1.50
CA TYR A 82 -1.82 11.58 -0.37
C TYR A 82 -1.87 10.06 -0.53
N LEU A 83 -2.20 9.56 -1.73
CA LEU A 83 -2.25 8.13 -2.01
C LEU A 83 -0.90 7.46 -1.77
N LYS A 84 0.18 8.03 -2.31
CA LYS A 84 1.54 7.51 -2.13
C LYS A 84 2.06 7.66 -0.71
N GLY A 85 1.63 8.69 0.01
CA GLY A 85 1.91 8.88 1.44
C GLY A 85 1.08 8.00 2.37
N GLY A 86 0.26 7.07 1.85
CA GLY A 86 -0.61 6.20 2.64
C GLY A 86 -1.79 6.92 3.29
N ARG A 87 -2.02 8.20 2.97
CA ARG A 87 -3.15 9.01 3.45
C ARG A 87 -4.37 8.78 2.57
N TYR A 88 -4.83 7.53 2.57
CA TYR A 88 -5.85 7.04 1.64
C TYR A 88 -7.19 7.78 1.70
N LYS A 89 -7.66 8.12 2.91
CA LYS A 89 -8.94 8.85 3.08
C LYS A 89 -8.87 10.24 2.46
N ASP A 90 -7.77 10.95 2.67
CA ASP A 90 -7.56 12.30 2.12
C ASP A 90 -7.44 12.26 0.59
N ALA A 91 -6.72 11.27 0.06
CA ALA A 91 -6.64 11.03 -1.37
C ALA A 91 -8.03 10.87 -2.00
N ARG A 92 -8.88 10.00 -1.40
CA ARG A 92 -10.25 9.79 -1.88
C ARG A 92 -11.10 11.05 -1.80
N LYS A 93 -10.96 11.87 -0.75
CA LYS A 93 -11.69 13.15 -0.65
C LYS A 93 -11.34 14.09 -1.81
N VAL A 94 -10.06 14.18 -2.17
CA VAL A 94 -9.60 14.98 -3.32
C VAL A 94 -10.17 14.42 -4.63
N PHE A 95 -10.06 13.10 -4.85
CA PHE A 95 -10.52 12.47 -6.08
C PHE A 95 -12.05 12.50 -6.24
N LEU A 96 -12.81 12.33 -5.15
CA LEU A 96 -14.28 12.43 -5.19
C LEU A 96 -14.73 13.83 -5.61
N ARG A 97 -14.04 14.88 -5.16
CA ARG A 97 -14.29 16.24 -5.63
C ARG A 97 -14.04 16.36 -7.13
N THR A 98 -12.93 15.80 -7.62
CA THR A 98 -12.64 15.76 -9.07
C THR A 98 -13.74 15.07 -9.87
N VAL A 99 -14.27 13.96 -9.38
CA VAL A 99 -15.39 13.25 -10.02
C VAL A 99 -16.67 14.09 -10.00
N GLY A 100 -16.90 14.89 -8.97
CA GLY A 100 -18.08 15.76 -8.86
C GLY A 100 -17.99 17.03 -9.72
N ASP A 101 -16.80 17.63 -9.82
CA ASP A 101 -16.60 18.89 -10.54
C ASP A 101 -16.73 18.73 -12.07
N ASP A 102 -16.38 17.56 -12.62
CA ASP A 102 -16.42 17.29 -14.07
C ASP A 102 -16.70 15.79 -14.35
N PRO A 103 -17.94 15.31 -14.14
CA PRO A 103 -18.25 13.88 -14.04
C PRO A 103 -18.06 13.03 -15.31
N ASP A 104 -18.01 13.66 -16.48
CA ASP A 104 -17.96 12.95 -17.77
C ASP A 104 -16.57 12.94 -18.39
N SER A 105 -15.59 13.60 -17.77
CA SER A 105 -14.25 13.71 -18.35
C SER A 105 -13.37 12.50 -18.07
N LEU A 106 -12.35 12.35 -18.91
CA LEU A 106 -11.25 11.40 -18.69
C LEU A 106 -10.61 11.59 -17.31
N PHE A 107 -10.59 12.82 -16.80
CA PHE A 107 -10.00 13.15 -15.51
C PHE A 107 -10.83 12.62 -14.33
N ALA A 108 -12.17 12.71 -14.41
CA ALA A 108 -13.05 12.05 -13.44
C ALA A 108 -12.91 10.52 -13.50
N GLY A 109 -12.82 9.93 -14.68
CA GLY A 109 -12.54 8.49 -14.82
C GLY A 109 -11.21 8.08 -14.17
N LYS A 110 -10.15 8.86 -14.38
CA LYS A 110 -8.83 8.66 -13.72
C LYS A 110 -8.92 8.80 -12.19
N ALA A 111 -9.64 9.82 -11.70
CA ALA A 111 -9.85 10.03 -10.27
C ALA A 111 -10.62 8.86 -9.64
N LEU A 112 -11.66 8.35 -10.31
CA LEU A 112 -12.42 7.19 -9.85
C LEU A 112 -11.58 5.92 -9.82
N PHE A 113 -10.73 5.71 -10.83
CA PHE A 113 -9.74 4.63 -10.83
C PHE A 113 -8.79 4.73 -9.63
N LEU A 114 -8.28 5.93 -9.32
CA LEU A 114 -7.39 6.16 -8.17
C LEU A 114 -8.09 5.97 -6.81
N ILE A 115 -9.41 6.15 -6.73
CA ILE A 115 -10.20 5.75 -5.56
C ILE A 115 -10.18 4.21 -5.42
N GLY A 116 -10.36 3.48 -6.52
CA GLY A 116 -10.21 2.02 -6.54
C GLY A 116 -8.81 1.57 -6.10
N GLU A 117 -7.76 2.22 -6.62
CA GLU A 117 -6.37 1.97 -6.19
C GLU A 117 -6.19 2.17 -4.69
N SER A 118 -6.76 3.24 -4.14
CA SER A 118 -6.73 3.51 -2.69
C SER A 118 -7.24 2.32 -1.87
N TYR A 119 -8.40 1.77 -2.23
CA TYR A 119 -8.97 0.61 -1.54
C TYR A 119 -8.18 -0.68 -1.80
N TYR A 120 -7.67 -0.86 -3.02
CA TYR A 120 -6.84 -2.00 -3.39
C TYR A 120 -5.55 -2.09 -2.55
N GLU A 121 -4.90 -0.95 -2.32
CA GLU A 121 -3.69 -0.85 -1.49
C GLU A 121 -3.97 -1.17 -0.01
N GLN A 122 -5.14 -0.76 0.49
CA GLN A 122 -5.59 -1.10 1.84
C GLN A 122 -6.05 -2.56 1.99
N GLY A 123 -6.12 -3.33 0.90
CA GLY A 123 -6.63 -4.69 0.92
C GLY A 123 -8.15 -4.79 1.10
N VAL A 124 -8.89 -3.68 0.92
CA VAL A 124 -10.35 -3.64 0.98
C VAL A 124 -10.88 -3.99 -0.41
N SER A 125 -10.86 -5.29 -0.72
CA SER A 125 -11.09 -5.79 -2.07
C SER A 125 -12.50 -5.50 -2.61
N ASP A 126 -13.54 -5.55 -1.77
CA ASP A 126 -14.93 -5.29 -2.20
C ASP A 126 -15.11 -3.87 -2.74
N GLU A 127 -14.62 -2.87 -2.01
CA GLU A 127 -14.63 -1.47 -2.43
C GLU A 127 -13.77 -1.27 -3.69
N ALA A 128 -12.58 -1.86 -3.73
CA ALA A 128 -11.72 -1.78 -4.92
C ALA A 128 -12.45 -2.30 -6.16
N ARG A 129 -13.10 -3.48 -6.07
CA ARG A 129 -13.91 -4.04 -7.17
C ARG A 129 -15.05 -3.13 -7.57
N TYR A 130 -15.76 -2.54 -6.60
CA TYR A 130 -16.85 -1.60 -6.86
C TYR A 130 -16.37 -0.41 -7.71
N TYR A 131 -15.33 0.30 -7.26
CA TYR A 131 -14.83 1.48 -7.97
C TYR A 131 -14.23 1.16 -9.33
N PHE A 132 -13.47 0.06 -9.48
CA PHE A 132 -12.99 -0.36 -10.79
C PHE A 132 -14.14 -0.78 -11.73
N GLY A 133 -15.20 -1.40 -11.21
CA GLY A 133 -16.42 -1.67 -11.96
C GLY A 133 -17.09 -0.39 -12.46
N GLN A 134 -17.23 0.61 -11.59
CA GLN A 134 -17.77 1.93 -11.96
C GLN A 134 -16.95 2.62 -13.07
N VAL A 135 -15.62 2.44 -13.09
CA VAL A 135 -14.78 2.93 -14.19
C VAL A 135 -15.18 2.28 -15.51
N LEU A 136 -15.41 0.96 -15.53
CA LEU A 136 -15.82 0.23 -16.73
C LEU A 136 -17.23 0.58 -17.22
N GLU A 137 -18.13 0.91 -16.30
CA GLU A 137 -19.52 1.24 -16.62
C GLU A 137 -19.67 2.66 -17.15
N ARG A 138 -18.95 3.62 -16.55
CA ARG A 138 -19.17 5.06 -16.79
C ARG A 138 -18.19 5.70 -17.76
N TYR A 139 -16.98 5.14 -17.90
CA TYR A 139 -15.90 5.78 -18.63
C TYR A 139 -15.32 4.83 -19.70
N PRO A 140 -15.91 4.80 -20.92
CA PRO A 140 -15.50 3.90 -22.01
C PRO A 140 -14.20 4.35 -22.70
N TYR A 141 -13.24 4.86 -21.92
CA TYR A 141 -11.92 5.21 -22.41
C TYR A 141 -11.03 3.97 -22.38
N ARG A 142 -10.62 3.49 -23.56
CA ARG A 142 -9.84 2.25 -23.74
C ARG A 142 -8.68 2.07 -22.74
N GLN A 143 -7.96 3.14 -22.42
CA GLN A 143 -6.83 3.10 -21.49
C GLN A 143 -7.28 2.83 -20.05
N LEU A 144 -8.36 3.47 -19.60
CA LEU A 144 -8.96 3.25 -18.29
C LEU A 144 -9.63 1.88 -18.21
N GLU A 145 -10.32 1.44 -19.27
CA GLU A 145 -10.90 0.10 -19.32
C GLU A 145 -9.86 -0.99 -19.11
N ASN A 146 -8.73 -0.90 -19.81
CA ASN A 146 -7.65 -1.86 -19.68
C ASN A 146 -7.02 -1.84 -18.28
N ALA A 147 -6.81 -0.65 -17.71
CA ALA A 147 -6.27 -0.50 -16.36
C ALA A 147 -7.22 -1.07 -15.29
N ALA A 148 -8.52 -0.75 -15.38
CA ALA A 148 -9.54 -1.25 -14.46
C ALA A 148 -9.70 -2.78 -14.55
N ARG A 149 -9.70 -3.35 -15.77
CA ARG A 149 -9.70 -4.81 -15.95
C ARG A 149 -8.47 -5.48 -15.35
N TYR A 150 -7.29 -4.92 -15.60
CA TYR A 150 -6.05 -5.41 -15.02
C TYR A 150 -6.11 -5.39 -13.49
N ARG A 151 -6.66 -4.33 -12.88
CA ARG A 151 -6.83 -4.22 -11.44
C ARG A 151 -7.90 -5.11 -10.84
N LEU A 152 -9.01 -5.32 -11.53
CA LEU A 152 -10.01 -6.30 -11.11
C LEU A 152 -9.42 -7.71 -11.10
N GLY A 153 -8.63 -8.06 -12.12
CA GLY A 153 -7.88 -9.33 -12.16
C GLY A 153 -6.98 -9.48 -10.93
N TRP A 154 -6.15 -8.48 -10.62
CA TRP A 154 -5.31 -8.49 -9.43
C TRP A 154 -6.07 -8.50 -8.11
N THR A 155 -7.23 -7.86 -8.05
CA THR A 155 -8.09 -7.85 -6.86
C THR A 155 -8.69 -9.25 -6.62
N ARG A 156 -9.13 -9.93 -7.68
CA ARG A 156 -9.61 -11.32 -7.61
C ARG A 156 -8.49 -12.31 -7.31
N MET A 157 -7.26 -12.06 -7.78
CA MET A 157 -6.06 -12.80 -7.35
C MET A 157 -5.83 -12.65 -5.84
N LYS A 158 -6.04 -11.45 -5.27
CA LYS A 158 -5.95 -11.21 -3.82
C LYS A 158 -6.98 -12.04 -3.03
N GLU A 159 -8.15 -12.24 -3.61
CA GLU A 159 -9.25 -13.04 -3.05
C GLU A 159 -9.16 -14.55 -3.34
N SER A 160 -8.14 -15.01 -4.07
CA SER A 160 -8.01 -16.41 -4.54
C SER A 160 -9.13 -16.85 -5.51
N LYS A 161 -9.79 -15.90 -6.17
CA LYS A 161 -10.79 -16.14 -7.23
C LYS A 161 -10.10 -16.29 -8.58
N TRP A 162 -9.37 -17.38 -8.74
CA TRP A 162 -8.43 -17.62 -9.84
C TRP A 162 -9.06 -17.51 -11.23
N ARG A 163 -10.22 -18.15 -11.43
CA ARG A 163 -10.94 -18.14 -12.71
C ARG A 163 -11.46 -16.78 -13.08
N GLU A 164 -12.09 -16.08 -12.14
CA GLU A 164 -12.60 -14.74 -12.39
C GLU A 164 -11.46 -13.74 -12.65
N ALA A 165 -10.31 -13.92 -11.98
CA ALA A 165 -9.11 -13.13 -12.26
C ALA A 165 -8.61 -13.37 -13.69
N SER A 166 -8.55 -14.63 -14.11
CA SER A 166 -8.16 -15.02 -15.47
C SER A 166 -9.01 -14.32 -16.53
N GLU A 167 -10.33 -14.30 -16.32
CA GLU A 167 -11.28 -13.68 -17.25
C GLU A 167 -11.15 -12.16 -17.32
N ASP A 168 -10.85 -11.48 -16.21
CA ASP A 168 -10.60 -10.02 -16.26
C ASP A 168 -9.32 -9.69 -17.01
N PHE A 169 -8.24 -10.43 -16.74
CA PHE A 169 -6.98 -10.23 -17.44
C PHE A 169 -7.11 -10.51 -18.94
N LYS A 170 -7.88 -11.53 -19.33
CA LYS A 170 -8.17 -11.87 -20.72
C LYS A 170 -8.88 -10.75 -21.49
N LYS A 171 -9.69 -9.94 -20.79
CA LYS A 171 -10.43 -8.82 -21.40
C LYS A 171 -9.57 -7.57 -21.62
N VAL A 172 -8.31 -7.55 -21.17
CA VAL A 172 -7.36 -6.48 -21.53
C VAL A 172 -7.07 -6.56 -23.03
N GLN A 173 -7.30 -5.47 -23.75
CA GLN A 173 -7.26 -5.42 -25.20
C GLN A 173 -5.84 -5.37 -25.76
N LYS A 174 -5.63 -6.00 -26.92
CA LYS A 174 -4.39 -5.92 -27.70
C LYS A 174 -4.08 -4.46 -28.05
N GLY A 175 -2.82 -4.06 -27.87
CA GLY A 175 -2.37 -2.67 -28.03
C GLY A 175 -2.30 -1.87 -26.72
N SER A 176 -2.81 -2.41 -25.61
CA SER A 176 -2.50 -1.90 -24.27
C SER A 176 -1.07 -2.25 -23.87
N LEU A 177 -0.38 -1.35 -23.17
CA LEU A 177 0.91 -1.65 -22.52
C LEU A 177 0.80 -2.79 -21.50
N LEU A 178 -0.40 -3.07 -21.00
CA LEU A 178 -0.68 -4.13 -20.04
C LEU A 178 -0.98 -5.47 -20.71
N TYR A 179 -1.12 -5.52 -22.05
CA TYR A 179 -1.65 -6.68 -22.75
C TYR A 179 -0.81 -7.94 -22.55
N ASP A 180 0.52 -7.87 -22.73
CA ASP A 180 1.38 -9.05 -22.63
C ASP A 180 1.46 -9.58 -21.19
N SER A 181 1.51 -8.68 -20.22
CA SER A 181 1.42 -9.02 -18.79
C SER A 181 0.06 -9.66 -18.47
N ALA A 182 -1.04 -9.05 -18.90
CA ALA A 182 -2.38 -9.55 -18.67
C ALA A 182 -2.62 -10.90 -19.32
N LYS A 183 -2.14 -11.11 -20.56
CA LYS A 183 -2.22 -12.40 -21.25
C LYS A 183 -1.50 -13.50 -20.46
N SER A 184 -0.30 -13.21 -19.95
CA SER A 184 0.45 -14.14 -19.12
C SER A 184 -0.26 -14.42 -17.80
N LEU A 185 -0.75 -13.39 -17.12
CA LEU A 185 -1.51 -13.51 -15.87
C LEU A 185 -2.82 -14.27 -16.05
N SER A 186 -3.49 -14.11 -17.19
CA SER A 186 -4.71 -14.85 -17.51
C SER A 186 -4.46 -16.36 -17.51
N ALA A 187 -3.38 -16.82 -18.16
CA ALA A 187 -3.01 -18.23 -18.15
C ALA A 187 -2.48 -18.70 -16.79
N GLU A 188 -1.58 -17.93 -16.17
CA GLU A 188 -0.94 -18.33 -14.92
C GLU A 188 -1.91 -18.35 -13.73
N SER A 189 -2.87 -17.42 -13.66
CA SER A 189 -3.85 -17.36 -12.56
C SER A 189 -4.62 -18.67 -12.38
N LEU A 190 -4.96 -19.38 -13.46
CA LEU A 190 -5.66 -20.66 -13.41
C LEU A 190 -4.87 -21.76 -12.69
N LYS A 191 -3.53 -21.69 -12.68
CA LYS A 191 -2.70 -22.63 -11.90
C LYS A 191 -2.93 -22.49 -10.39
N GLY A 192 -3.51 -21.37 -9.95
CA GLY A 192 -3.96 -21.17 -8.58
C GLY A 192 -5.00 -22.20 -8.11
N GLU A 193 -5.83 -22.75 -9.01
CA GLU A 193 -6.81 -23.79 -8.68
C GLU A 193 -6.15 -25.13 -8.28
N LEU A 194 -4.90 -25.34 -8.72
CA LEU A 194 -4.12 -26.56 -8.47
C LEU A 194 -3.20 -26.44 -7.26
N LEU A 195 -3.23 -25.31 -6.54
CA LEU A 195 -2.38 -25.11 -5.38
C LEU A 195 -2.71 -26.14 -4.29
N PRO A 196 -1.69 -26.69 -3.63
CA PRO A 196 -1.93 -27.69 -2.60
C PRO A 196 -2.69 -27.03 -1.44
N TYR A 197 -3.71 -27.73 -0.96
CA TYR A 197 -4.56 -27.31 0.14
C TYR A 197 -4.55 -28.37 1.24
N LYS A 198 -4.38 -27.93 2.48
CA LYS A 198 -4.45 -28.78 3.67
C LYS A 198 -5.68 -28.39 4.47
N ASP A 199 -6.55 -29.34 4.80
CA ASP A 199 -7.79 -29.01 5.49
C ASP A 199 -7.53 -28.75 6.98
N PRO A 200 -7.85 -27.55 7.51
CA PRO A 200 -7.70 -27.23 8.92
C PRO A 200 -8.50 -28.14 9.86
N VAL A 201 -9.67 -28.63 9.45
CA VAL A 201 -10.50 -29.51 10.26
C VAL A 201 -9.82 -30.87 10.45
N TYR A 202 -9.29 -31.45 9.38
CA TYR A 202 -8.52 -32.69 9.46
C TYR A 202 -7.28 -32.53 10.35
N ALA A 203 -6.59 -31.37 10.30
CA ALA A 203 -5.49 -31.09 11.21
C ALA A 203 -5.94 -31.08 12.68
N GLY A 204 -7.10 -30.51 12.98
CA GLY A 204 -7.71 -30.51 14.30
C GLY A 204 -8.07 -31.92 14.78
N ILE A 205 -8.73 -32.72 13.93
CA ILE A 205 -9.07 -34.12 14.24
C ILE A 205 -7.80 -34.92 14.54
N MET A 206 -6.76 -34.80 13.70
CA MET A 206 -5.49 -35.48 13.92
C MET A 206 -4.86 -35.11 15.27
N ALA A 207 -4.81 -33.81 15.59
CA ALA A 207 -4.29 -33.33 16.87
C ALA A 207 -5.13 -33.78 18.08
N GLY A 208 -6.45 -33.98 17.90
CA GLY A 208 -7.35 -34.46 18.94
C GLY A 208 -7.30 -35.97 19.18
N ILE A 209 -6.71 -36.74 18.26
CA ILE A 209 -6.42 -38.17 18.48
C ILE A 209 -5.06 -38.32 19.16
N ILE A 210 -4.04 -37.68 18.61
CA ILE A 210 -2.68 -37.68 19.17
C ILE A 210 -2.12 -36.26 19.13
N PRO A 211 -1.71 -35.71 20.29
CA PRO A 211 -1.09 -34.39 20.36
C PRO A 211 0.06 -34.24 19.37
N GLY A 212 0.03 -33.15 18.61
CA GLY A 212 1.05 -32.84 17.62
C GLY A 212 0.86 -33.45 16.23
N LEU A 213 -0.02 -34.44 16.02
CA LEU A 213 -0.23 -34.99 14.66
C LEU A 213 -0.78 -33.93 13.69
N GLY A 214 -1.62 -33.02 14.15
CA GLY A 214 -2.09 -31.90 13.33
C GLY A 214 -0.97 -30.96 12.88
N HIS A 215 0.07 -30.77 13.71
CA HIS A 215 1.28 -30.03 13.33
C HIS A 215 2.15 -30.82 12.36
N ALA A 216 2.28 -32.14 12.56
CA ALA A 216 3.01 -33.02 11.65
C ALA A 216 2.36 -33.06 10.25
N TYR A 217 1.03 -33.04 10.17
CA TYR A 217 0.27 -32.96 8.92
C TYR A 217 0.67 -31.75 8.06
N VAL A 218 1.00 -30.62 8.68
CA VAL A 218 1.52 -29.41 7.99
C VAL A 218 3.05 -29.31 8.00
N SER A 219 3.75 -30.43 8.23
CA SER A 219 5.21 -30.55 8.23
C SER A 219 5.92 -29.68 9.29
N ARG A 220 5.22 -29.34 10.37
CA ARG A 220 5.79 -28.65 11.55
C ARG A 220 6.23 -29.66 12.60
N TYR A 221 7.24 -30.46 12.27
CA TYR A 221 7.68 -31.58 13.12
C TYR A 221 8.19 -31.14 14.50
N LYS A 222 8.83 -29.97 14.60
CA LYS A 222 9.28 -29.44 15.90
C LYS A 222 8.10 -29.18 16.83
N ASP A 223 7.06 -28.50 16.34
CA ASP A 223 5.82 -28.28 17.08
C ASP A 223 5.14 -29.61 17.44
N ALA A 224 5.11 -30.56 16.51
CA ALA A 224 4.49 -31.86 16.71
C ALA A 224 5.15 -32.64 17.86
N VAL A 225 6.49 -32.68 17.89
CA VAL A 225 7.25 -33.36 18.93
C VAL A 225 7.05 -32.67 20.29
N VAL A 226 7.12 -31.34 20.34
CA VAL A 226 6.88 -30.59 21.59
C VAL A 226 5.47 -30.84 22.13
N ALA A 227 4.47 -30.82 21.25
CA ALA A 227 3.09 -31.13 21.60
C ALA A 227 2.95 -32.54 22.18
N PHE A 228 3.50 -33.54 21.50
CA PHE A 228 3.44 -34.93 21.93
C PHE A 228 4.09 -35.13 23.31
N LEU A 229 5.30 -34.61 23.49
CA LEU A 229 6.05 -34.78 24.74
C LEU A 229 5.40 -34.05 25.92
N LEU A 230 4.92 -32.82 25.74
CA LEU A 230 4.32 -32.06 26.83
C LEU A 230 2.98 -32.66 27.27
N ASN A 231 2.08 -32.99 26.34
CA ASN A 231 0.80 -33.62 26.70
C ASN A 231 1.06 -35.00 27.34
N GLY A 232 1.99 -35.78 26.79
CA GLY A 232 2.40 -37.05 27.39
C GLY A 232 2.91 -36.89 28.83
N LEU A 233 3.75 -35.89 29.09
CA LEU A 233 4.25 -35.57 30.42
C LEU A 233 3.13 -35.18 31.39
N PHE A 234 2.21 -34.31 30.98
CA PHE A 234 1.10 -33.86 31.84
C PHE A 234 0.09 -34.97 32.11
N ILE A 235 -0.24 -35.79 31.11
CA ILE A 235 -1.11 -36.96 31.28
C ILE A 235 -0.46 -37.94 32.26
N TRP A 236 0.83 -38.25 32.07
CA TRP A 236 1.56 -39.13 32.98
C TRP A 236 1.60 -38.58 34.41
N ALA A 237 1.96 -37.30 34.59
CA ALA A 237 2.00 -36.66 35.90
C ALA A 237 0.63 -36.62 36.59
N THR A 238 -0.45 -36.45 35.82
CA THR A 238 -1.83 -36.49 36.31
C THR A 238 -2.17 -37.89 36.84
N ILE A 239 -1.93 -38.93 36.04
CA ILE A 239 -2.19 -40.33 36.42
C ILE A 239 -1.36 -40.70 37.66
N GLU A 240 -0.08 -40.36 37.67
CA GLU A 240 0.82 -40.66 38.78
C GLU A 240 0.40 -39.95 40.07
N SER A 241 -0.06 -38.70 39.99
CA SER A 241 -0.57 -37.97 41.15
C SER A 241 -1.78 -38.65 41.79
N PHE A 242 -2.71 -39.17 40.98
CA PHE A 242 -3.85 -39.94 41.49
C PHE A 242 -3.42 -41.29 42.07
N ASN A 243 -2.49 -42.00 41.43
CA ASN A 243 -1.97 -43.29 41.92
C ASN A 243 -1.26 -43.15 43.28
N GLN A 244 -0.59 -42.03 43.53
CA GLN A 244 0.06 -41.73 44.82
C GLN A 244 -0.90 -41.12 45.87
N GLY A 245 -2.19 -40.97 45.56
CA GLY A 245 -3.19 -40.39 46.47
C GLY A 245 -3.18 -38.87 46.56
N HIS A 246 -2.40 -38.16 45.74
CA HIS A 246 -2.34 -36.70 45.67
C HIS A 246 -3.52 -36.11 44.86
N ASN A 247 -4.75 -36.32 45.32
CA ASN A 247 -5.97 -35.99 44.57
C ASN A 247 -6.09 -34.52 44.17
N VAL A 248 -5.68 -33.58 45.03
CA VAL A 248 -5.74 -32.14 44.73
C VAL A 248 -4.79 -31.77 43.60
N LEU A 249 -3.55 -32.27 43.66
CA LEU A 249 -2.56 -32.05 42.60
C LEU A 249 -3.00 -32.68 41.28
N GLY A 250 -3.49 -33.93 41.32
CA GLY A 250 -4.04 -34.61 40.15
C GLY A 250 -5.19 -33.84 39.51
N GLY A 251 -6.12 -33.30 40.31
CA GLY A 251 -7.22 -32.47 39.83
C GLY A 251 -6.76 -31.17 39.17
N ILE A 252 -5.77 -30.49 39.75
CA ILE A 252 -5.16 -29.28 39.17
C ILE A 252 -4.50 -29.62 37.83
N LEU A 253 -3.66 -30.66 37.78
CA LEU A 253 -2.97 -31.07 36.56
C LEU A 253 -3.95 -31.49 35.45
N ALA A 254 -5.00 -32.25 35.79
CA ALA A 254 -6.03 -32.63 34.84
C ALA A 254 -6.75 -31.42 34.23
N PHE A 255 -7.11 -30.43 35.06
CA PHE A 255 -7.73 -29.20 34.58
C PHE A 255 -6.81 -28.42 33.63
N PHE A 256 -5.54 -28.27 34.00
CA PHE A 256 -4.54 -27.62 33.13
C PHE A 256 -4.34 -28.37 31.82
N GLU A 257 -4.26 -29.71 31.87
CA GLU A 257 -4.05 -30.54 30.68
C GLU A 257 -5.21 -30.44 29.70
N VAL A 258 -6.46 -30.42 30.17
CA VAL A 258 -7.63 -30.20 29.29
C VAL A 258 -7.50 -28.88 28.51
N GLY A 259 -7.09 -27.80 29.19
CA GLY A 259 -6.85 -26.51 28.55
C GLY A 259 -5.69 -26.55 27.56
N TRP A 260 -4.59 -27.19 27.95
CA TRP A 260 -3.38 -27.31 27.12
C TRP A 260 -3.63 -28.14 25.85
N TYR A 261 -4.27 -29.30 26.01
CA TYR A 261 -4.66 -30.20 24.93
C TYR A 261 -5.60 -29.50 23.93
N SER A 262 -6.62 -28.78 24.44
CA SER A 262 -7.51 -27.98 23.60
C SER A 262 -6.76 -26.89 22.83
N GLY A 263 -5.80 -26.23 23.49
CA GLY A 263 -4.90 -25.26 22.87
C GLY A 263 -4.04 -25.88 21.75
N ASN A 264 -3.63 -27.14 21.90
CA ASN A 264 -2.89 -27.87 20.88
C ASN A 264 -3.71 -28.08 19.60
N ILE A 265 -4.97 -28.52 19.75
CA ILE A 265 -5.91 -28.69 18.63
C ILE A 265 -6.12 -27.36 17.92
N TYR A 266 -6.43 -26.28 18.66
CA TYR A 266 -6.60 -24.95 18.08
C TYR A 266 -5.34 -24.46 17.35
N SER A 267 -4.16 -24.70 17.93
CA SER A 267 -2.87 -24.39 17.32
C SER A 267 -2.71 -25.11 15.98
N ALA A 268 -2.99 -26.41 15.91
CA ALA A 268 -2.92 -27.22 14.68
C ALA A 268 -3.82 -26.67 13.55
N VAL A 269 -5.06 -26.30 13.88
CA VAL A 269 -6.00 -25.67 12.94
C VAL A 269 -5.44 -24.35 12.41
N ASN A 270 -4.97 -23.47 13.31
CA ASN A 270 -4.46 -22.14 12.94
C ASN A 270 -3.19 -22.20 12.08
N VAL A 271 -2.25 -23.10 12.39
CA VAL A 271 -1.03 -23.26 11.56
C VAL A 271 -1.36 -23.80 10.17
N THR A 272 -2.40 -24.61 10.03
CA THR A 272 -2.90 -25.07 8.73
C THR A 272 -3.47 -23.92 7.90
N HIS A 273 -4.29 -23.05 8.50
CA HIS A 273 -4.73 -21.83 7.83
C HIS A 273 -3.56 -20.94 7.39
N LYS A 274 -2.54 -20.77 8.24
CA LYS A 274 -1.33 -20.00 7.92
C LYS A 274 -0.56 -20.63 6.76
N TRP A 275 -0.41 -21.95 6.74
CA TRP A 275 0.26 -22.68 5.67
C TRP A 275 -0.46 -22.48 4.33
N ASN A 276 -1.79 -22.67 4.29
CA ASN A 276 -2.59 -22.45 3.08
C ASN A 276 -2.50 -21.01 2.56
N ARG A 277 -2.56 -20.02 3.46
CA ARG A 277 -2.36 -18.61 3.08
C ARG A 277 -0.97 -18.39 2.48
N LYS A 278 0.08 -18.91 3.13
CA LYS A 278 1.46 -18.80 2.65
C LYS A 278 1.64 -19.39 1.25
N VAL A 279 1.08 -20.58 0.98
CA VAL A 279 1.14 -21.19 -0.36
C VAL A 279 0.56 -20.26 -1.43
N ARG A 280 -0.61 -19.65 -1.16
CA ARG A 280 -1.23 -18.70 -2.10
C ARG A 280 -0.44 -17.40 -2.21
N ASP A 281 0.10 -16.88 -1.12
CA ASP A 281 0.91 -15.67 -1.10
C ASP A 281 2.19 -15.85 -1.91
N ASP A 282 2.90 -16.95 -1.68
CA ASP A 282 4.15 -17.30 -2.36
C ASP A 282 3.90 -17.52 -3.87
N PHE A 283 2.79 -18.17 -4.23
CA PHE A 283 2.36 -18.28 -5.64
C PHE A 283 2.19 -16.91 -6.30
N ARG A 284 1.45 -16.00 -5.66
CA ARG A 284 1.18 -14.65 -6.20
C ARG A 284 2.45 -13.81 -6.30
N LYS A 285 3.29 -13.82 -5.27
CA LYS A 285 4.60 -13.13 -5.29
C LYS A 285 5.47 -13.66 -6.42
N GLY A 286 5.55 -14.98 -6.57
CA GLY A 286 6.30 -15.61 -7.65
C GLY A 286 5.81 -15.20 -9.05
N LEU A 287 4.54 -14.87 -9.24
CA LEU A 287 4.05 -14.31 -10.50
C LEU A 287 4.54 -12.89 -10.74
N ILE A 288 4.51 -12.04 -9.72
CA ILE A 288 4.97 -10.64 -9.82
C ILE A 288 6.46 -10.62 -10.19
N ASP A 289 7.26 -11.47 -9.55
CA ASP A 289 8.71 -11.53 -9.76
C ASP A 289 9.08 -12.13 -11.12
N ARG A 290 8.44 -13.25 -11.53
CA ARG A 290 8.75 -13.92 -12.81
C ARG A 290 8.31 -13.14 -14.04
N LEU A 291 7.19 -12.44 -13.94
CA LEU A 291 6.64 -11.67 -15.06
C LEU A 291 7.17 -10.23 -15.10
N ASP A 292 8.18 -9.93 -14.27
CA ASP A 292 8.80 -8.62 -14.08
C ASP A 292 7.79 -7.47 -14.05
N ILE A 293 6.70 -7.70 -13.34
CA ILE A 293 5.58 -6.75 -13.26
C ILE A 293 6.01 -5.52 -12.48
N HIS A 294 7.07 -5.66 -11.67
CA HIS A 294 7.79 -4.56 -11.06
C HIS A 294 8.27 -3.55 -12.09
N LEU A 295 8.76 -3.91 -13.28
CA LEU A 295 9.16 -2.92 -14.30
C LEU A 295 7.97 -2.11 -14.86
N LEU A 296 6.78 -2.71 -14.96
CA LEU A 296 5.56 -2.02 -15.40
C LEU A 296 4.91 -1.17 -14.28
N THR A 297 5.33 -1.37 -13.03
CA THR A 297 4.79 -0.71 -11.82
C THR A 297 5.82 0.13 -11.04
N SER A 298 7.10 0.09 -11.42
CA SER A 298 8.20 0.86 -10.82
C SER A 298 8.32 2.20 -11.54
N LYS A 299 8.25 3.34 -10.85
CA LYS A 299 9.11 3.70 -9.71
C LYS A 299 8.37 3.82 -8.37
N LYS A 300 8.39 2.72 -7.60
CA LYS A 300 8.10 2.54 -6.16
C LYS A 300 6.63 2.47 -5.66
N GLY A 301 5.79 1.62 -6.26
CA GLY A 301 4.56 1.12 -5.61
C GLY A 301 3.44 0.79 -6.61
N PRO A 302 2.38 0.05 -6.25
CA PRO A 302 1.35 -0.35 -7.20
C PRO A 302 0.64 0.86 -7.84
N ALA A 303 0.59 2.03 -7.18
CA ALA A 303 0.22 3.31 -7.79
C ALA A 303 0.98 3.72 -9.08
N GLY A 304 2.07 3.03 -9.46
CA GLY A 304 2.80 3.25 -10.71
C GLY A 304 1.94 3.06 -11.96
N LEU A 305 0.97 2.14 -11.94
CA LEU A 305 0.09 1.89 -13.10
C LEU A 305 -0.77 3.12 -13.45
N ALA A 306 -1.19 3.88 -12.44
CA ALA A 306 -1.95 5.12 -12.63
C ALA A 306 -1.08 6.28 -13.14
N LEU A 307 0.24 6.23 -12.91
CA LEU A 307 1.22 7.22 -13.37
C LEU A 307 1.78 6.92 -14.76
N THR A 308 1.79 5.65 -15.18
CA THR A 308 2.22 5.24 -16.53
C THR A 308 1.16 5.57 -17.59
N ILE A 309 -0.12 5.70 -17.20
CA ILE A 309 -1.15 6.28 -18.07
C ILE A 309 -0.82 7.77 -18.20
N LYS A 310 -0.07 8.13 -19.24
CA LYS A 310 0.39 9.51 -19.48
C LYS A 310 -0.77 10.50 -19.25
N PHE A 311 -0.49 11.51 -18.44
CA PHE A 311 -1.34 12.66 -18.18
C PHE A 311 -1.18 13.71 -19.27
#